data_AF-A0A6J1DAS8-F1
#
_entry.id   AF-A0A6J1DAS8-F1
#
_cell.length_a   1.000
_cell.length_b   1.000
_cell.length_c   1.000
_cell.angle_alpha   90.00
_cell.angle_beta   90.00
_cell.angle_gamma   90.00
#
_symmetry.space_group_name_H-M   'P 1'
#
loop_
_entity.id
_entity.type
_entity.pdbx_description
1 polymer ?
#
loop_
_entity_poly.entity_id
_entity_poly.type
_entity_poly.pdbx_seq_one_letter_code
_entity_poly.pdbx_strand_id
1 'polypeptide(L)'
;MASLLSLSASSLSRAATAVSLPTTSFKGDVKILNSKPFNISSFRLKFKVGDGKHLVFRNQAAASSLSASSVEGVRFRLDNLGPQPGSRKKGKRKGRGISAGQGGSCGFGMRGQKSRSGPGVRKGFEGGQMPLYRRIPKLRGIAGGMHAGLPKYVPVNLKDIEEAGFQEGEEVSLETLKEKGLINPSGRERKLPLKILGDGELSVKLNIKARSFSSAAKQKLEAVGCSLTVLPGRKKWVKPSVAKNLARAEEYFAKKKAAAAAEDQASA
;
A
#
# COMPACT_ATOMS: atom_id res chain seq x y z
N MET A 1 -81.11 -24.69 -33.41
CA MET A 1 -80.42 -25.48 -34.46
C MET A 1 -78.95 -25.09 -34.42
N ALA A 2 -78.09 -26.06 -34.16
CA ALA A 2 -76.68 -25.89 -33.84
C ALA A 2 -75.80 -25.45 -35.02
N SER A 3 -74.63 -24.90 -34.69
CA SER A 3 -73.31 -25.06 -35.33
C SER A 3 -72.55 -23.73 -35.40
N LEU A 4 -71.23 -23.64 -35.31
CA LEU A 4 -70.16 -24.49 -34.80
C LEU A 4 -68.99 -23.51 -34.57
N LEU A 5 -68.18 -23.74 -33.53
CA LEU A 5 -66.95 -23.01 -33.28
C LEU A 5 -65.96 -23.12 -34.46
N SER A 6 -65.26 -22.03 -34.77
CA SER A 6 -63.93 -22.11 -35.38
C SER A 6 -62.96 -21.17 -34.64
N LEU A 7 -61.95 -21.78 -34.02
CA LEU A 7 -60.83 -21.14 -33.36
C LEU A 7 -59.73 -20.91 -34.40
N SER A 8 -59.40 -19.66 -34.71
CA SER A 8 -58.21 -19.33 -35.50
C SER A 8 -56.99 -19.22 -34.60
N ALA A 9 -56.00 -20.09 -34.83
CA ALA A 9 -54.70 -20.04 -34.17
C ALA A 9 -53.86 -18.87 -34.70
N SER A 10 -53.56 -17.89 -33.86
CA SER A 10 -52.54 -16.87 -34.14
C SER A 10 -51.18 -17.40 -33.73
N SER A 11 -50.30 -17.60 -34.72
CA SER A 11 -48.91 -17.98 -34.57
C SER A 11 -48.11 -16.90 -33.83
N LEU A 12 -47.40 -17.29 -32.76
CA LEU A 12 -46.37 -16.45 -32.15
C LEU A 12 -45.18 -16.33 -33.10
N SER A 13 -45.11 -15.24 -33.88
CA SER A 13 -43.86 -14.80 -34.48
C SER A 13 -42.97 -14.23 -33.39
N ARG A 14 -41.91 -14.98 -33.03
CA ARG A 14 -40.85 -14.54 -32.13
C ARG A 14 -40.07 -13.40 -32.79
N ALA A 15 -40.44 -12.16 -32.51
CA ALA A 15 -39.61 -11.00 -32.84
C ALA A 15 -38.33 -11.08 -32.00
N ALA A 16 -37.20 -11.29 -32.66
CA ALA A 16 -35.88 -11.20 -32.05
C ALA A 16 -35.64 -9.74 -31.61
N THR A 17 -35.69 -9.49 -30.31
CA THR A 17 -35.23 -8.23 -29.74
C THR A 17 -33.73 -8.14 -29.93
N ALA A 18 -33.31 -7.27 -30.85
CA ALA A 18 -31.92 -6.89 -31.02
C ALA A 18 -31.41 -6.27 -29.71
N VAL A 19 -30.47 -6.97 -29.06
CA VAL A 19 -29.74 -6.46 -27.90
C VAL A 19 -28.77 -5.40 -28.42
N SER A 20 -29.05 -4.13 -28.13
CA SER A 20 -28.09 -3.05 -28.36
C SER A 20 -26.92 -3.20 -27.39
N LEU A 21 -25.80 -3.72 -27.86
CA LEU A 21 -24.55 -3.75 -27.11
C LEU A 21 -23.94 -2.33 -27.06
N PRO A 22 -23.32 -1.93 -25.92
CA PRO A 22 -22.66 -0.63 -25.81
C PRO A 22 -21.44 -0.57 -26.74
N THR A 23 -21.35 0.51 -27.51
CA THR A 23 -20.22 0.80 -28.39
C THR A 23 -18.93 0.91 -27.57
N THR A 24 -18.03 -0.06 -27.72
CA THR A 24 -16.67 0.03 -27.20
C THR A 24 -15.82 0.88 -28.14
N SER A 25 -14.91 1.68 -27.59
CA SER A 25 -13.94 2.46 -28.37
C SER A 25 -12.74 1.58 -28.78
N PHE A 26 -12.98 0.49 -29.51
CA PHE A 26 -11.90 -0.34 -30.05
C PHE A 26 -11.52 0.17 -31.45
N LYS A 27 -10.33 0.77 -31.59
CA LYS A 27 -9.76 1.23 -32.87
C LYS A 27 -8.84 0.17 -33.47
N GLY A 28 -9.38 -0.98 -33.86
CA GLY A 28 -8.61 -2.04 -34.52
C GLY A 28 -9.46 -2.83 -35.51
N ASP A 29 -8.85 -3.26 -36.61
CA ASP A 29 -9.52 -4.02 -37.66
C ASP A 29 -9.85 -5.45 -37.21
N VAL A 30 -11.13 -5.80 -37.29
CA VAL A 30 -11.70 -7.09 -36.85
C VAL A 30 -11.11 -8.29 -37.61
N LYS A 31 -10.52 -8.05 -38.79
CA LYS A 31 -9.93 -9.08 -39.66
C LYS A 31 -8.62 -9.69 -39.14
N ILE A 32 -8.02 -9.14 -38.07
CA ILE A 32 -6.72 -9.60 -37.51
C ILE A 32 -6.90 -10.36 -36.17
N LEU A 33 -8.14 -10.56 -35.69
CA LEU A 33 -8.41 -11.23 -34.42
C LEU A 33 -8.36 -12.76 -34.56
N ASN A 34 -7.20 -13.37 -34.29
CA ASN A 34 -7.11 -14.82 -34.07
C ASN A 34 -7.57 -15.16 -32.65
N SER A 35 -8.54 -16.07 -32.52
CA SER A 35 -8.94 -16.64 -31.23
C SER A 35 -7.84 -17.57 -30.72
N LYS A 36 -7.11 -17.15 -29.70
CA LYS A 36 -6.25 -18.07 -28.93
C LYS A 36 -7.10 -18.70 -27.84
N PRO A 37 -7.24 -20.04 -27.78
CA PRO A 37 -7.86 -20.69 -26.63
C PRO A 37 -6.92 -20.51 -25.42
N PHE A 38 -7.28 -19.61 -24.51
CA PHE A 38 -6.63 -19.52 -23.21
C PHE A 38 -7.06 -20.73 -22.38
N ASN A 39 -6.15 -21.68 -22.23
CA ASN A 39 -6.29 -22.79 -21.29
C ASN A 39 -6.05 -22.22 -19.88
N ILE A 40 -7.11 -21.77 -19.21
CA ILE A 40 -7.05 -21.40 -17.80
C ILE A 40 -7.05 -22.71 -17.01
N SER A 41 -5.87 -23.15 -16.60
CA SER A 41 -5.76 -24.15 -15.55
C SER A 41 -6.46 -23.61 -14.30
N SER A 42 -7.47 -24.35 -13.84
CA SER A 42 -8.24 -24.05 -12.65
C SER A 42 -7.32 -24.07 -11.43
N PHE A 43 -6.83 -22.89 -11.03
CA PHE A 43 -6.17 -22.71 -9.74
C PHE A 43 -7.19 -23.00 -8.63
N ARG A 44 -7.10 -24.20 -8.07
CA ARG A 44 -7.86 -24.62 -6.89
C ARG A 44 -7.31 -23.85 -5.69
N LEU A 45 -7.91 -22.72 -5.36
CA LEU A 45 -7.61 -21.94 -4.15
C LEU A 45 -7.95 -22.79 -2.91
N LYS A 46 -6.93 -23.33 -2.24
CA LYS A 46 -7.06 -23.83 -0.88
C LYS A 46 -7.05 -22.64 0.06
N PHE A 47 -8.23 -22.12 0.42
CA PHE A 47 -8.37 -21.23 1.56
C PHE A 47 -8.11 -22.04 2.83
N LYS A 48 -6.95 -21.82 3.46
CA LYS A 48 -6.70 -22.26 4.83
C LYS A 48 -7.23 -21.13 5.72
N VAL A 49 -8.41 -21.33 6.30
CA VAL A 49 -8.94 -20.45 7.34
C VAL A 49 -8.02 -20.64 8.54
N GLY A 50 -7.11 -19.69 8.76
CA GLY A 50 -6.36 -19.61 10.00
C GLY A 50 -7.27 -18.99 11.06
N ASP A 51 -7.38 -19.66 12.20
CA ASP A 51 -8.09 -19.16 13.39
C ASP A 51 -7.34 -17.95 13.95
N GLY A 52 -7.58 -16.78 13.36
CA GLY A 52 -7.18 -15.50 13.90
C GLY A 52 -8.03 -15.21 15.14
N LYS A 53 -7.40 -15.13 16.31
CA LYS A 53 -8.04 -14.68 17.55
C LYS A 53 -8.63 -13.28 17.32
N HIS A 54 -9.95 -13.20 17.25
CA HIS A 54 -10.69 -11.94 17.19
C HIS A 54 -10.50 -11.18 18.50
N LEU A 55 -9.76 -10.07 18.48
CA LEU A 55 -9.71 -9.12 19.60
C LEU A 55 -11.07 -8.43 19.72
N VAL A 56 -11.86 -8.85 20.71
CA VAL A 56 -13.13 -8.23 21.06
C VAL A 56 -12.84 -7.04 21.97
N PHE A 57 -12.95 -5.82 21.44
CA PHE A 57 -13.03 -4.61 22.26
C PHE A 57 -14.35 -4.61 23.03
N ARG A 58 -14.27 -4.77 24.36
CA ARG A 58 -15.41 -4.52 25.26
C ARG A 58 -15.55 -3.02 25.48
N ASN A 59 -16.40 -2.37 24.68
CA ASN A 59 -16.93 -1.06 25.05
C ASN A 59 -17.98 -1.27 26.15
N GLN A 60 -17.60 -1.08 27.41
CA GLN A 60 -18.55 -0.80 28.48
C GLN A 60 -19.00 0.66 28.36
N ALA A 61 -19.96 0.92 27.47
CA ALA A 61 -20.75 2.13 27.50
C ALA A 61 -22.13 1.77 28.04
N ALA A 62 -22.57 2.49 29.07
CA ALA A 62 -23.82 2.28 29.79
C ALA A 62 -25.01 2.16 28.82
N ALA A 63 -25.74 1.06 28.93
CA ALA A 63 -26.92 0.77 28.13
C ALA A 63 -28.07 1.71 28.53
N SER A 64 -28.36 2.71 27.69
CA SER A 64 -29.70 3.29 27.62
C SER A 64 -30.54 2.44 26.67
N SER A 65 -31.55 1.76 27.22
CA SER A 65 -32.47 0.88 26.49
C SER A 65 -33.34 1.66 25.50
N LEU A 66 -32.95 1.66 24.22
CA LEU A 66 -33.85 1.93 23.10
C LEU A 66 -34.20 0.58 22.47
N SER A 67 -35.48 0.22 22.58
CA SER A 67 -36.06 -1.02 22.07
C SER A 67 -35.92 -1.09 20.55
N ALA A 68 -34.86 -1.76 20.08
CA ALA A 68 -34.76 -2.23 18.70
C ALA A 68 -35.78 -3.36 18.54
N SER A 69 -36.86 -3.10 17.79
CA SER A 69 -37.80 -4.14 17.37
C SER A 69 -37.04 -5.19 16.55
N SER A 70 -36.92 -6.40 17.09
CA SER A 70 -36.31 -7.55 16.44
C SER A 70 -37.17 -7.97 15.25
N VAL A 71 -36.77 -7.56 14.04
CA VAL A 71 -37.32 -8.14 12.81
C VAL A 71 -36.65 -9.50 12.62
N GLU A 72 -37.23 -10.51 13.25
CA GLU A 72 -36.73 -11.88 13.22
C GLU A 72 -36.96 -12.54 11.85
N GLY A 73 -35.93 -13.23 11.35
CA GLY A 73 -36.07 -14.30 10.36
C GLY A 73 -36.39 -13.93 8.90
N VAL A 74 -36.28 -12.67 8.49
CA VAL A 74 -36.59 -12.30 7.10
C VAL A 74 -35.51 -12.83 6.14
N ARG A 75 -35.89 -13.79 5.28
CA ARG A 75 -35.04 -14.34 4.22
C ARG A 75 -34.62 -13.23 3.25
N PHE A 76 -33.31 -13.05 3.03
CA PHE A 76 -32.80 -12.11 2.04
C PHE A 76 -33.34 -12.44 0.63
N ARG A 77 -34.00 -11.47 0.03
CA ARG A 77 -34.52 -11.45 -1.33
C ARG A 77 -34.20 -10.09 -1.94
N LEU A 78 -34.28 -9.95 -3.26
CA LEU A 78 -33.87 -8.69 -3.93
C LEU A 78 -34.72 -7.47 -3.52
N ASP A 79 -35.94 -7.70 -3.07
CA ASP A 79 -36.93 -6.71 -2.63
C ASP A 79 -36.71 -6.19 -1.20
N ASN A 80 -35.96 -6.89 -0.35
CA ASN A 80 -35.74 -6.51 1.05
C ASN A 80 -34.28 -6.14 1.39
N LEU A 81 -33.42 -6.03 0.37
CA LEU A 81 -32.07 -5.52 0.52
C LEU A 81 -32.06 -3.99 0.44
N GLY A 82 -31.37 -3.35 1.37
CA GLY A 82 -31.17 -1.90 1.38
C GLY A 82 -29.77 -1.55 1.88
N PRO A 83 -29.22 -0.39 1.49
CA PRO A 83 -27.97 0.09 2.07
C PRO A 83 -28.17 0.48 3.54
N GLN A 84 -27.13 0.33 4.35
CA GLN A 84 -27.12 0.82 5.73
C GLN A 84 -27.46 2.32 5.79
N PRO A 85 -28.29 2.79 6.74
CA PRO A 85 -28.60 4.21 6.89
C PRO A 85 -27.32 5.04 6.97
N GLY A 86 -27.25 6.10 6.17
CA GLY A 86 -26.08 6.99 6.08
C GLY A 86 -24.98 6.55 5.12
N SER A 87 -24.97 5.30 4.63
CA SER A 87 -24.00 4.81 3.64
C SER A 87 -24.08 5.57 2.32
N ARG A 88 -25.32 5.82 1.84
CA ARG A 88 -25.58 6.59 0.62
C ARG A 88 -26.37 7.86 0.94
N LYS A 89 -25.70 9.00 0.88
CA LYS A 89 -26.33 10.33 1.02
C LYS A 89 -26.88 10.79 -0.33
N LYS A 90 -28.14 11.25 -0.35
CA LYS A 90 -28.73 11.84 -1.57
C LYS A 90 -27.97 13.11 -1.95
N GLY A 91 -27.47 13.18 -3.20
CA GLY A 91 -26.75 14.34 -3.71
C GLY A 91 -27.66 15.56 -3.89
N LYS A 92 -27.13 16.76 -3.67
CA LYS A 92 -27.87 18.02 -3.84
C LYS A 92 -28.04 18.34 -5.33
N ARG A 93 -29.29 18.40 -5.82
CA ARG A 93 -29.63 18.85 -7.17
C ARG A 93 -29.88 20.36 -7.14
N LYS A 94 -28.87 21.15 -7.52
CA LYS A 94 -28.94 22.61 -7.50
C LYS A 94 -29.87 23.15 -8.61
N GLY A 95 -30.46 24.33 -8.40
CA GLY A 95 -31.32 25.00 -9.38
C GLY A 95 -32.68 24.31 -9.58
N ARG A 96 -33.29 23.79 -8.51
CA ARG A 96 -34.61 23.13 -8.52
C ARG A 96 -35.53 23.72 -7.46
N GLY A 97 -35.87 25.00 -7.64
CA GLY A 97 -36.70 25.75 -6.69
C GLY A 97 -35.96 26.14 -5.41
N ILE A 98 -36.51 27.11 -4.67
CA ILE A 98 -35.89 27.66 -3.46
C ILE A 98 -35.99 26.67 -2.29
N SER A 99 -37.11 25.96 -2.17
CA SER A 99 -37.37 25.01 -1.08
C SER A 99 -36.38 23.83 -1.04
N ALA A 100 -35.74 23.49 -2.15
CA ALA A 100 -34.70 22.45 -2.20
C ALA A 100 -33.33 22.92 -1.64
N GLY A 101 -33.21 24.19 -1.26
CA GLY A 101 -32.06 24.81 -0.58
C GLY A 101 -31.12 25.58 -1.50
N GLN A 102 -30.61 24.96 -2.57
CA GLN A 102 -29.69 25.62 -3.52
C GLN A 102 -30.46 26.13 -4.73
N GLY A 103 -31.32 27.14 -4.52
CA GLY A 103 -32.26 27.72 -5.48
C GLY A 103 -31.62 28.46 -6.66
N GLY A 104 -32.14 29.65 -7.00
CA GLY A 104 -31.80 30.36 -8.25
C GLY A 104 -30.30 30.61 -8.48
N SER A 105 -29.57 31.08 -7.46
CA SER A 105 -28.11 31.32 -7.56
C SER A 105 -27.26 30.07 -7.35
N CYS A 106 -27.87 28.92 -7.04
CA CYS A 106 -27.18 27.66 -6.79
C CYS A 106 -26.06 27.72 -5.72
N GLY A 107 -26.10 28.74 -4.84
CA GLY A 107 -25.09 29.02 -3.81
C GLY A 107 -23.86 29.78 -4.28
N PHE A 108 -23.86 30.33 -5.51
CA PHE A 108 -22.73 31.10 -6.05
C PHE A 108 -22.81 32.60 -5.77
N GLY A 109 -23.93 33.09 -5.24
CA GLY A 109 -24.15 34.50 -4.92
C GLY A 109 -24.53 35.35 -6.13
N MET A 110 -24.17 36.64 -6.09
CA MET A 110 -24.40 37.59 -7.19
C MET A 110 -23.38 37.37 -8.33
N ARG A 111 -23.42 38.21 -9.34
CA ARG A 111 -22.55 38.17 -10.52
C ARG A 111 -21.09 38.43 -10.11
N GLY A 112 -20.20 37.49 -10.40
CA GLY A 112 -18.75 37.64 -10.20
C GLY A 112 -17.98 36.56 -10.95
N GLN A 113 -16.65 36.64 -10.99
CA GLN A 113 -15.83 35.66 -11.73
C GLN A 113 -16.08 34.22 -11.26
N LYS A 114 -16.26 33.99 -9.95
CA LYS A 114 -16.55 32.66 -9.36
C LYS A 114 -17.95 32.12 -9.66
N SER A 115 -18.87 32.97 -10.12
CA SER A 115 -20.25 32.58 -10.44
C SER A 115 -20.46 32.30 -11.93
N ARG A 116 -19.45 32.55 -12.78
CA ARG A 116 -19.51 32.28 -14.22
C ARG A 116 -19.17 30.82 -14.52
N SER A 117 -19.69 30.30 -15.61
CA SER A 117 -19.31 28.99 -16.13
C SER A 117 -17.88 29.02 -16.68
N GLY A 118 -17.17 27.89 -16.56
CA GLY A 118 -15.82 27.71 -17.09
C GLY A 118 -14.77 27.48 -16.00
N PRO A 119 -13.48 27.34 -16.40
CA PRO A 119 -12.38 27.19 -15.47
C PRO A 119 -12.26 28.42 -14.58
N GLY A 120 -12.18 28.20 -13.27
CA GLY A 120 -11.93 29.27 -12.32
C GLY A 120 -10.48 29.77 -12.37
N VAL A 121 -10.18 30.69 -11.47
CA VAL A 121 -8.81 31.17 -11.21
C VAL A 121 -7.91 29.99 -10.80
N ARG A 122 -6.67 29.96 -11.33
CA ARG A 122 -5.68 28.92 -10.99
C ARG A 122 -5.46 28.87 -9.47
N LYS A 123 -5.46 27.67 -8.89
CA LYS A 123 -5.11 27.47 -7.48
C LYS A 123 -3.70 28.02 -7.20
N GLY A 124 -3.60 28.91 -6.21
CA GLY A 124 -2.37 29.63 -5.86
C GLY A 124 -2.19 30.99 -6.55
N PHE A 125 -3.18 31.51 -7.28
CA PHE A 125 -3.16 32.90 -7.77
C PHE A 125 -3.75 33.86 -6.74
N GLU A 126 -3.05 34.96 -6.47
CA GLU A 126 -3.35 35.95 -5.41
C GLU A 126 -3.74 37.32 -6.00
N GLY A 127 -4.49 37.35 -7.11
CA GLY A 127 -5.05 38.60 -7.65
C GLY A 127 -4.05 39.51 -8.37
N GLY A 128 -2.92 38.99 -8.84
CA GLY A 128 -1.84 39.76 -9.49
C GLY A 128 -0.66 40.05 -8.56
N GLN A 129 -0.82 39.87 -7.26
CA GLN A 129 0.30 39.84 -6.32
C GLN A 129 1.21 38.66 -6.64
N MET A 130 2.54 38.81 -6.44
CA MET A 130 3.48 37.69 -6.54
C MET A 130 3.03 36.54 -5.63
N PRO A 131 2.71 35.34 -6.14
CA PRO A 131 2.19 34.26 -5.30
C PRO A 131 3.19 33.74 -4.26
N LEU A 132 2.69 33.19 -3.15
CA LEU A 132 3.52 32.62 -2.08
C LEU A 132 4.57 31.61 -2.58
N TYR A 133 4.19 30.71 -3.49
CA TYR A 133 5.11 29.70 -4.05
C TYR A 133 6.25 30.30 -4.90
N ARG A 134 6.17 31.59 -5.26
CA ARG A 134 7.25 32.35 -5.91
C ARG A 134 8.05 33.20 -4.93
N ARG A 135 7.45 33.64 -3.81
CA ARG A 135 8.14 34.43 -2.78
C ARG A 135 9.11 33.58 -1.97
N ILE A 136 8.77 32.31 -1.72
CA ILE A 136 9.59 31.41 -0.93
C ILE A 136 10.69 30.79 -1.82
N PRO A 137 11.96 30.73 -1.37
CA PRO A 137 13.02 30.07 -2.10
C PRO A 137 12.75 28.56 -2.25
N LYS A 138 13.26 27.97 -3.34
CA LYS A 138 13.15 26.52 -3.57
C LYS A 138 13.90 25.74 -2.48
N LEU A 139 13.45 24.52 -2.22
CA LEU A 139 14.09 23.60 -1.28
C LEU A 139 15.56 23.35 -1.65
N ARG A 140 16.41 23.22 -0.62
CA ARG A 140 17.83 22.90 -0.77
C ARG A 140 18.01 21.58 -1.53
N GLY A 141 19.05 21.50 -2.35
CA GLY A 141 19.34 20.35 -3.21
C GLY A 141 18.48 20.29 -4.47
N ILE A 142 17.15 20.37 -4.34
CA ILE A 142 16.22 20.34 -5.48
C ILE A 142 16.46 21.53 -6.41
N ALA A 143 16.69 22.72 -5.85
CA ALA A 143 16.97 23.94 -6.61
C ALA A 143 18.17 23.82 -7.55
N GLY A 144 19.19 23.03 -7.16
CA GLY A 144 20.42 22.79 -7.91
C GLY A 144 20.42 21.49 -8.72
N GLY A 145 19.31 20.76 -8.79
CA GLY A 145 19.22 19.50 -9.54
C GLY A 145 19.86 18.29 -8.84
N MET A 146 20.20 18.37 -7.55
CA MET A 146 20.70 17.22 -6.80
C MET A 146 19.62 16.15 -6.64
N HIS A 147 19.98 14.89 -6.84
CA HIS A 147 19.06 13.77 -6.65
C HIS A 147 18.55 13.69 -5.20
N ALA A 148 17.25 13.47 -5.04
CA ALA A 148 16.64 13.28 -3.73
C ALA A 148 17.14 12.00 -3.06
N GLY A 149 17.36 12.07 -1.74
CA GLY A 149 17.72 10.90 -0.93
C GLY A 149 16.58 9.89 -0.92
N LEU A 150 16.87 8.66 -1.35
CA LEU A 150 15.91 7.56 -1.37
C LEU A 150 16.28 6.51 -0.31
N PRO A 151 15.30 5.79 0.25
CA PRO A 151 15.56 4.75 1.22
C PRO A 151 16.40 3.63 0.58
N LYS A 152 17.46 3.24 1.28
CA LYS A 152 18.42 2.21 0.84
C LYS A 152 18.16 0.84 1.48
N TYR A 153 17.31 0.80 2.51
CA TYR A 153 17.01 -0.38 3.30
C TYR A 153 15.51 -0.43 3.58
N VAL A 154 15.01 -1.62 3.89
CA VAL A 154 13.73 -1.81 4.57
C VAL A 154 14.01 -1.76 6.08
N PRO A 155 13.59 -0.71 6.80
CA PRO A 155 13.78 -0.62 8.24
C PRO A 155 12.73 -1.47 8.98
N VAL A 156 13.16 -2.21 9.99
CA VAL A 156 12.29 -2.94 10.92
C VAL A 156 12.79 -2.72 12.34
N ASN A 157 11.89 -2.41 13.27
CA ASN A 157 12.23 -2.19 14.67
C ASN A 157 12.13 -3.50 15.48
N LEU A 158 12.72 -3.53 16.68
CA LEU A 158 12.61 -4.69 17.56
C LEU A 158 11.19 -4.89 18.08
N LYS A 159 10.47 -3.80 18.36
CA LYS A 159 9.06 -3.83 18.74
C LYS A 159 8.20 -4.62 17.76
N ASP A 160 8.38 -4.39 16.46
CA ASP A 160 7.61 -5.06 15.40
C ASP A 160 7.92 -6.57 15.35
N ILE A 161 9.16 -6.95 15.70
CA ILE A 161 9.58 -8.35 15.77
C ILE A 161 8.98 -9.04 17.00
N GLU A 162 8.93 -8.35 18.15
CA GLU A 162 8.30 -8.89 19.36
C GLU A 162 6.79 -9.09 19.16
N GLU A 163 6.10 -8.12 18.58
CA GLU A 163 4.66 -8.20 18.26
C GLU A 163 4.33 -9.32 17.26
N ALA A 164 5.27 -9.67 16.36
CA ALA A 164 5.12 -10.75 15.41
C ALA A 164 5.17 -12.16 16.06
N GLY A 165 5.49 -12.26 17.35
CA GLY A 165 5.43 -13.50 18.12
C GLY A 165 6.34 -14.59 17.55
N PHE A 166 7.62 -14.28 17.33
CA PHE A 166 8.62 -15.30 16.99
C PHE A 166 8.91 -16.20 18.20
N GLN A 167 9.00 -17.50 17.97
CA GLN A 167 9.46 -18.45 19.00
C GLN A 167 10.98 -18.45 19.10
N GLU A 168 11.49 -18.94 20.23
CA GLU A 168 12.93 -19.06 20.45
C GLU A 168 13.61 -19.90 19.36
N GLY A 169 14.70 -19.37 18.81
CA GLY A 169 15.48 -20.01 17.74
C GLY A 169 14.95 -19.77 16.32
N GLU A 170 13.79 -19.12 16.15
CA GLU A 170 13.29 -18.78 14.82
C GLU A 170 14.19 -17.81 14.06
N GLU A 171 14.17 -17.93 12.73
CA GLU A 171 14.94 -17.07 11.84
C GLU A 171 14.17 -15.80 11.47
N VAL A 172 14.78 -14.65 11.71
CA VAL A 172 14.28 -13.34 11.24
C VAL A 172 15.04 -12.96 9.97
N SER A 173 14.39 -13.12 8.82
CA SER A 173 14.90 -12.78 7.49
C SER A 173 13.85 -12.01 6.68
N LEU A 174 14.22 -11.50 5.49
CA LEU A 174 13.26 -10.83 4.61
C LEU A 174 12.10 -11.73 4.16
N GLU A 175 12.29 -13.04 4.15
CA GLU A 175 11.30 -14.02 3.71
C GLU A 175 10.33 -14.33 4.85
N THR A 176 10.86 -14.64 6.03
CA THR A 176 10.03 -14.94 7.21
C THR A 176 9.19 -13.75 7.65
N LEU A 177 9.72 -12.53 7.51
CA LEU A 177 8.97 -11.29 7.80
C LEU A 177 7.85 -11.01 6.78
N LYS A 178 7.95 -11.52 5.54
CA LYS A 178 6.85 -11.45 4.57
C LYS A 178 5.80 -12.50 4.84
N GLU A 179 6.22 -13.71 5.20
CA GLU A 179 5.31 -14.82 5.53
C GLU A 179 4.42 -14.48 6.73
N LYS A 180 4.98 -13.85 7.76
CA LYS A 180 4.22 -13.34 8.90
C LYS A 180 3.42 -12.06 8.59
N GLY A 181 3.55 -11.49 7.39
CA GLY A 181 2.84 -10.28 6.98
C GLY A 181 3.33 -8.98 7.63
N LEU A 182 4.46 -9.01 8.34
CA LEU A 182 5.04 -7.82 8.97
C LEU A 182 5.56 -6.82 7.92
N ILE A 183 6.11 -7.34 6.82
CA ILE A 183 6.56 -6.53 5.70
C ILE A 183 5.83 -6.97 4.43
N ASN A 184 5.24 -6.00 3.71
CA ASN A 184 4.71 -6.21 2.37
C ASN A 184 5.45 -5.32 1.35
N PRO A 185 6.69 -5.65 0.97
CA PRO A 185 7.50 -4.77 0.16
C PRO A 185 7.00 -4.73 -1.29
N SER A 186 6.85 -3.52 -1.82
CA SER A 186 6.35 -3.28 -3.17
C SER A 186 7.35 -2.51 -4.04
N GLY A 187 7.27 -2.70 -5.36
CA GLY A 187 8.09 -1.97 -6.34
C GLY A 187 9.59 -1.93 -6.00
N ARG A 188 10.09 -0.74 -5.62
CA ARG A 188 11.49 -0.50 -5.27
C ARG A 188 11.94 -1.29 -4.04
N GLU A 189 11.10 -1.44 -3.04
CA GLU A 189 11.43 -2.02 -1.74
C GLU A 189 11.79 -3.50 -1.83
N ARG A 190 11.25 -4.21 -2.83
CA ARG A 190 11.57 -5.63 -3.08
C ARG A 190 13.06 -5.87 -3.36
N LYS A 191 13.76 -4.86 -3.87
CA LYS A 191 15.20 -4.92 -4.17
C LYS A 191 16.06 -4.44 -2.99
N LEU A 192 15.45 -3.87 -1.95
CA LEU A 192 16.17 -3.30 -0.82
C LEU A 192 16.50 -4.38 0.21
N PRO A 193 17.70 -4.34 0.80
CA PRO A 193 18.07 -5.21 1.91
C PRO A 193 17.40 -4.79 3.23
N LEU A 194 17.29 -5.74 4.17
CA LEU A 194 16.76 -5.51 5.52
C LEU A 194 17.78 -4.79 6.42
N LYS A 195 17.29 -3.83 7.20
CA LYS A 195 18.02 -3.19 8.29
C LYS A 195 17.22 -3.25 9.58
N ILE A 196 17.85 -3.72 10.65
CA ILE A 196 17.24 -3.76 11.99
C ILE A 196 17.60 -2.51 12.78
N LEU A 197 16.58 -1.87 13.33
CA LEU A 197 16.63 -0.69 14.17
C LEU A 197 16.29 -1.05 15.61
N GLY A 198 16.83 -0.31 16.57
CA GLY A 198 16.84 -0.68 17.99
C GLY A 198 15.68 -0.13 18.82
N ASP A 199 14.56 0.25 18.18
CA ASP A 199 13.39 0.73 18.92
C ASP A 199 12.56 -0.46 19.45
N GLY A 200 12.17 -0.39 20.71
CA GLY A 200 11.60 -1.52 21.48
C GLY A 200 12.63 -2.38 22.23
N GLU A 201 12.11 -3.36 22.96
CA GLU A 201 12.86 -4.40 23.66
C GLU A 201 12.57 -5.75 22.99
N LEU A 202 13.44 -6.73 23.20
CA LEU A 202 13.23 -8.07 22.68
C LEU A 202 13.59 -9.04 23.79
N SER A 203 12.62 -9.82 24.24
CA SER A 203 12.80 -10.82 25.30
C SER A 203 13.23 -12.20 24.78
N VAL A 204 13.00 -12.46 23.49
CA VAL A 204 13.16 -13.78 22.84
C VAL A 204 14.52 -13.89 22.14
N LYS A 205 15.17 -15.05 22.27
CA LYS A 205 16.40 -15.39 21.56
C LYS A 205 16.11 -15.79 20.12
N LEU A 206 16.54 -14.97 19.16
CA LEU A 206 16.28 -15.16 17.72
C LEU A 206 17.56 -15.24 16.90
N ASN A 207 17.45 -15.88 15.73
CA ASN A 207 18.51 -15.92 14.72
C ASN A 207 18.23 -14.86 13.64
N ILE A 208 18.93 -13.73 13.67
CA ILE A 208 18.61 -12.59 12.80
C ILE A 208 19.55 -12.53 11.60
N LYS A 209 19.01 -12.69 10.40
CA LYS A 209 19.73 -12.53 9.12
C LYS A 209 19.33 -11.22 8.45
N ALA A 210 20.17 -10.21 8.62
CA ALA A 210 19.97 -8.89 8.01
C ALA A 210 21.26 -8.37 7.38
N ARG A 211 21.14 -7.35 6.51
CA ARG A 211 22.31 -6.76 5.86
C ARG A 211 23.02 -5.73 6.75
N SER A 212 22.26 -5.06 7.60
CA SER A 212 22.76 -3.98 8.45
C SER A 212 21.98 -3.94 9.76
N PHE A 213 22.69 -3.58 10.84
CA PHE A 213 22.11 -3.35 12.15
C PHE A 213 22.49 -1.95 12.62
N SER A 214 21.57 -1.24 13.27
CA SER A 214 21.93 -0.03 14.02
C SER A 214 22.80 -0.40 15.24
N SER A 215 23.63 0.54 15.72
CA SER A 215 24.46 0.30 16.92
C SER A 215 23.62 -0.07 18.14
N ALA A 216 22.53 0.66 18.38
CA ALA A 216 21.59 0.37 19.46
C ALA A 216 20.93 -1.01 19.31
N ALA A 217 20.55 -1.41 18.09
CA ALA A 217 20.01 -2.75 17.85
C ALA A 217 21.03 -3.84 18.17
N LYS A 218 22.29 -3.69 17.75
CA LYS A 218 23.34 -4.69 18.04
C LYS A 218 23.51 -4.90 19.54
N GLN A 219 23.65 -3.82 20.29
CA GLN A 219 23.82 -3.88 21.76
C GLN A 219 22.66 -4.60 22.44
N LYS A 220 21.42 -4.25 22.09
CA LYS A 220 20.22 -4.90 22.66
C LYS A 220 20.13 -6.37 22.28
N LEU A 221 20.41 -6.72 21.03
CA LEU A 221 20.33 -8.11 20.55
C LEU A 221 21.45 -8.99 21.14
N GLU A 222 22.66 -8.45 21.29
CA GLU A 222 23.78 -9.12 21.95
C GLU A 222 23.51 -9.33 23.45
N ALA A 223 22.89 -8.36 24.13
CA ALA A 223 22.52 -8.48 25.55
C ALA A 223 21.51 -9.61 25.81
N VAL A 224 20.61 -9.86 24.87
CA VAL A 224 19.62 -10.97 24.93
C VAL A 224 20.27 -12.31 24.55
N GLY A 225 21.41 -12.28 23.85
CA GLY A 225 22.10 -13.46 23.34
C GLY A 225 21.57 -13.95 22.00
N CYS A 226 21.07 -13.06 21.15
CA CYS A 226 20.61 -13.38 19.80
C CYS A 226 21.79 -13.61 18.84
N SER A 227 21.62 -14.51 17.86
CA SER A 227 22.63 -14.74 16.82
C SER A 227 22.48 -13.74 15.68
N LEU A 228 23.53 -12.95 15.42
CA LEU A 228 23.53 -11.90 14.40
C LEU A 228 24.31 -12.31 13.16
N THR A 229 23.61 -12.65 12.08
CA THR A 229 24.23 -12.97 10.79
C THR A 229 24.14 -11.77 9.83
N VAL A 230 25.28 -11.16 9.53
CA VAL A 230 25.36 -10.06 8.55
C VAL A 230 25.51 -10.64 7.14
N LEU A 231 24.46 -10.52 6.32
CA LEU A 231 24.50 -11.02 4.94
C LEU A 231 25.48 -10.21 4.08
N PRO A 232 26.30 -10.86 3.21
CA PRO A 232 27.22 -10.17 2.30
C PRO A 232 26.46 -9.39 1.22
N GLY A 233 27.16 -8.46 0.59
CA GLY A 233 26.57 -7.48 -0.30
C GLY A 233 26.89 -7.77 -1.73
N ARG A 234 26.23 -7.03 -2.63
CA ARG A 234 26.70 -6.99 -4.02
C ARG A 234 28.12 -6.43 -4.06
N LYS A 235 29.05 -7.22 -4.58
CA LYS A 235 30.45 -6.85 -4.72
C LYS A 235 30.55 -5.64 -5.65
N LYS A 236 31.25 -4.60 -5.21
CA LYS A 236 31.55 -3.44 -6.05
C LYS A 236 32.68 -3.82 -7.00
N TRP A 237 32.49 -3.61 -8.29
CA TRP A 237 33.57 -3.79 -9.25
C TRP A 237 34.64 -2.71 -9.06
N VAL A 238 35.91 -3.13 -9.03
CA VAL A 238 37.07 -2.27 -8.82
C VAL A 238 38.12 -2.61 -9.86
N LYS A 239 38.75 -1.59 -10.44
CA LYS A 239 39.84 -1.76 -11.41
C LYS A 239 41.06 -2.43 -10.75
N PRO A 240 41.83 -3.29 -11.43
CA PRO A 240 42.99 -3.98 -10.84
C PRO A 240 44.05 -3.02 -10.28
N SER A 241 44.28 -1.88 -10.92
CA SER A 241 45.21 -0.85 -10.42
C SER A 241 44.79 -0.28 -9.06
N VAL A 242 43.50 -0.02 -8.89
CA VAL A 242 42.95 0.47 -7.61
C VAL A 242 43.06 -0.61 -6.55
N ALA A 243 42.79 -1.88 -6.90
CA ALA A 243 42.95 -3.00 -5.98
C ALA A 243 44.41 -3.15 -5.50
N LYS A 244 45.40 -3.00 -6.40
CA LYS A 244 46.83 -2.98 -6.04
C LYS A 244 47.17 -1.84 -5.07
N ASN A 245 46.63 -0.64 -5.30
CA ASN A 245 46.87 0.50 -4.41
C ASN A 245 46.28 0.27 -3.02
N LEU A 246 45.09 -0.34 -2.93
CA LEU A 246 44.47 -0.71 -1.65
C LEU A 246 45.30 -1.79 -0.93
N ALA A 247 45.72 -2.84 -1.63
CA ALA A 247 46.56 -3.89 -1.06
C ALA A 247 47.90 -3.33 -0.52
N ARG A 248 48.55 -2.44 -1.28
CA ARG A 248 49.77 -1.75 -0.82
C ARG A 248 49.55 -0.95 0.46
N ALA A 249 48.40 -0.29 0.60
CA ALA A 249 48.07 0.44 1.82
C ALA A 249 47.83 -0.51 3.00
N GLU A 250 47.11 -1.61 2.79
CA GLU A 250 46.87 -2.66 3.79
C GLU A 250 48.19 -3.26 4.29
N GLU A 251 49.11 -3.59 3.39
CA GLU A 251 50.45 -4.08 3.72
C GLU A 251 51.25 -3.07 4.56
N TYR A 252 51.20 -1.78 4.21
CA TYR A 252 51.87 -0.73 4.96
C TYR A 252 51.34 -0.63 6.39
N PHE A 253 50.02 -0.60 6.57
CA PHE A 253 49.41 -0.55 7.90
C PHE A 253 49.64 -1.83 8.71
N ALA A 254 49.61 -3.00 8.06
CA ALA A 254 49.92 -4.27 8.72
C ALA A 254 51.35 -4.27 9.26
N LYS A 255 52.33 -3.85 8.43
CA LYS A 255 53.74 -3.72 8.85
C LYS A 255 53.90 -2.74 10.00
N LYS A 256 53.26 -1.57 9.92
CA LYS A 256 53.35 -0.54 10.96
C LYS A 256 52.71 -1.00 12.28
N LYS A 257 51.56 -1.67 12.21
CA LYS A 257 50.88 -2.21 13.40
C LYS A 257 51.68 -3.35 14.04
N ALA A 258 52.32 -4.19 13.23
CA ALA A 258 53.22 -5.24 13.73
C ALA A 258 54.48 -4.66 14.37
N ALA A 259 55.09 -3.62 13.78
CA ALA A 259 56.23 -2.93 14.37
C ALA A 259 55.88 -2.27 15.71
N ALA A 260 54.74 -1.55 15.77
CA ALA A 260 54.25 -0.95 17.01
C ALA A 260 53.94 -2.02 18.09
N ALA A 261 53.32 -3.14 17.71
CA ALA A 261 53.08 -4.24 18.64
C ALA A 261 54.38 -4.90 19.14
N ALA A 262 55.45 -4.92 18.33
CA ALA A 262 56.76 -5.43 18.74
C ALA A 262 57.49 -4.46 19.69
N GLU A 263 57.34 -3.15 19.51
CA GLU A 263 57.86 -2.13 20.43
C GLU A 263 57.11 -2.11 21.78
N ASP A 264 55.78 -2.27 21.76
CA ASP A 264 54.96 -2.40 22.98
C ASP A 264 55.29 -3.69 23.75
N GLN A 265 55.71 -4.76 23.07
CA GLN A 265 56.16 -6.01 23.69
C GLN A 265 57.61 -5.98 24.21
N ALA A 266 58.45 -5.09 23.68
CA ALA A 266 59.84 -4.92 24.14
C ALA A 266 59.97 -3.95 25.33
N SER A 267 58.90 -3.23 25.66
CA SER A 267 58.83 -2.25 26.76
C SER A 267 57.99 -2.70 27.96
N ALA A 268 57.41 -3.90 27.90
CA ALA A 268 56.72 -4.59 28.98
C ALA A 268 57.59 -5.73 29.55
#